data_AF-D8LV00-F1
#
_entry.id   AF-D8LV00-F1
#
_cell.length_a   1.000
_cell.length_b   1.000
_cell.length_c   1.000
_cell.angle_alpha   90.00
_cell.angle_beta   90.00
_cell.angle_gamma   90.00
#
_symmetry.space_group_name_H-M   'P 1'
#
loop_
_entity.id
_entity.type
_entity.pdbx_description
1 polymer ?
#
loop_
_entity_poly.entity_id
_entity_poly.type
_entity_poly.pdbx_seq_one_letter_code
_entity_poly.pdbx_strand_id
1 'polypeptide(L)'
;MQQRKCQGCKQQLDLPSVHFLCGHSYHKNCVDMSQKACPYCVYRYQKEFTVPPLASEASYFSDMHEAKDGFEVNAEYLGRRLFSKPEAPPKKEIELTDEELDAIPMQTLELCRVC
;
A
#
# COMPACT_ATOMS: atom_id res chain seq x y z
N MET A 1 -19.72 1.52 12.04
CA MET A 1 -20.95 2.30 11.78
C MET A 1 -20.59 3.77 11.63
N GLN A 2 -21.22 4.51 10.71
CA GLN A 2 -20.95 5.94 10.48
C GLN A 2 -21.76 6.80 11.45
N GLN A 3 -21.16 7.88 11.98
CA GLN A 3 -21.84 8.78 12.93
C GLN A 3 -22.81 9.76 12.23
N ARG A 4 -23.94 10.04 12.90
CA ARG A 4 -24.95 11.02 12.45
C ARG A 4 -24.72 12.44 12.98
N LYS A 5 -23.63 12.66 13.70
CA LYS A 5 -23.23 13.98 14.23
C LYS A 5 -21.85 14.33 13.72
N CYS A 6 -21.63 15.60 13.43
CA CYS A 6 -20.33 16.11 13.02
C CYS A 6 -19.35 16.00 14.17
N GLN A 7 -18.21 15.34 13.96
CA GLN A 7 -17.21 15.20 15.02
C GLN A 7 -16.52 16.54 15.33
N GLY A 8 -16.52 17.50 14.38
CA GLY A 8 -15.97 18.85 14.55
C GLY A 8 -16.88 19.81 15.33
N CYS A 9 -18.10 20.05 14.86
CA CYS A 9 -19.03 21.00 15.48
C CYS A 9 -20.07 20.38 16.43
N LYS A 10 -20.11 19.03 16.55
CA LYS A 10 -21.04 18.25 17.39
C LYS A 10 -22.53 18.37 17.06
N GLN A 11 -22.89 19.08 15.99
CA GLN A 11 -24.26 19.18 15.49
C GLN A 11 -24.68 17.96 14.66
N GLN A 12 -25.99 17.83 14.39
CA GLN A 12 -26.48 16.80 13.47
C GLN A 12 -25.85 16.98 12.08
N LEU A 13 -25.52 15.86 11.46
CA LEU A 13 -24.92 15.85 10.13
C LEU A 13 -26.04 16.04 9.08
N ASP A 14 -25.86 17.01 8.21
CA ASP A 14 -26.63 17.22 6.99
C ASP A 14 -25.72 17.12 5.76
N LEU A 15 -26.31 17.03 4.58
CA LEU A 15 -25.55 16.99 3.33
C LEU A 15 -25.07 18.40 2.96
N PRO A 16 -23.82 18.58 2.49
CA PRO A 16 -22.83 17.54 2.18
C PRO A 16 -21.94 17.13 3.37
N SER A 17 -21.73 15.82 3.52
CA SER A 17 -20.90 15.21 4.57
C SER A 17 -19.72 14.41 4.02
N VAL A 18 -18.68 14.29 4.86
CA VAL A 18 -17.49 13.46 4.64
C VAL A 18 -17.44 12.39 5.72
N HIS A 19 -17.29 11.13 5.30
CA HIS A 19 -17.23 9.98 6.19
C HIS A 19 -15.87 9.29 6.06
N PHE A 20 -15.21 9.04 7.19
CA PHE A 20 -13.96 8.29 7.25
C PHE A 20 -14.23 6.82 7.60
N LEU A 21 -13.30 5.94 7.23
CA LEU A 21 -13.39 4.49 7.50
C LEU A 21 -13.43 4.16 9.01
N CYS A 22 -12.89 5.04 9.86
CA CYS A 22 -12.99 4.91 11.32
C CYS A 22 -14.40 5.19 11.87
N GLY A 23 -15.36 5.59 11.03
CA GLY A 23 -16.74 5.89 11.42
C GLY A 23 -17.02 7.35 11.80
N HIS A 24 -15.99 8.17 11.98
CA HIS A 24 -16.15 9.61 12.21
C HIS A 24 -16.65 10.31 10.95
N SER A 25 -17.57 11.25 11.16
CA SER A 25 -18.26 11.96 10.09
C SER A 25 -18.19 13.46 10.35
N TYR A 26 -18.09 14.24 9.28
CA TYR A 26 -17.89 15.69 9.34
C TYR A 26 -18.72 16.36 8.26
N HIS A 27 -19.13 17.61 8.49
CA HIS A 27 -19.57 18.47 7.40
C HIS A 27 -18.39 18.81 6.49
N LYS A 28 -18.65 19.03 5.21
CA LYS A 28 -17.61 19.42 4.25
C LYS A 28 -16.82 20.66 4.71
N ASN A 29 -17.45 21.60 5.42
CA ASN A 29 -16.81 22.80 5.95
C ASN A 29 -16.11 22.61 7.30
N CYS A 30 -16.36 21.50 8.01
CA CYS A 30 -15.77 21.22 9.32
C CYS A 30 -14.55 20.31 9.25
N VAL A 31 -14.10 19.94 8.04
CA VAL A 31 -12.93 19.11 7.84
C VAL A 31 -12.15 19.60 6.63
N ASP A 32 -10.83 19.62 6.75
CA ASP A 32 -9.97 19.84 5.61
C ASP A 32 -9.90 18.56 4.77
N MET A 33 -10.40 18.65 3.53
CA MET A 33 -10.38 17.54 2.57
C MET A 33 -9.00 17.24 1.99
N SER A 34 -8.00 18.10 2.21
CA SER A 34 -6.62 17.84 1.83
C SER A 34 -6.03 16.65 2.60
N GLN A 35 -6.47 16.44 3.85
CA GLN A 35 -6.01 15.36 4.70
C GLN A 35 -6.84 14.10 4.45
N LYS A 36 -6.20 13.05 3.91
CA LYS A 36 -6.84 11.73 3.67
C LYS A 36 -7.11 10.93 4.97
N ALA A 37 -6.92 11.54 6.14
CA ALA A 37 -7.05 10.88 7.43
C ALA A 37 -8.02 11.66 8.34
N CYS A 38 -8.73 10.94 9.20
CA CYS A 38 -9.66 11.55 10.13
C CYS A 38 -8.89 12.40 11.16
N PRO A 39 -9.17 13.71 11.31
CA PRO A 39 -8.38 14.60 12.16
C PRO A 39 -8.47 14.21 13.65
N TYR A 40 -9.62 13.68 14.09
CA TYR A 40 -9.77 13.18 15.46
C TYR A 40 -8.91 11.94 15.71
N CYS A 41 -8.89 10.99 14.77
CA CYS A 41 -8.07 9.78 14.90
C CYS A 41 -6.59 10.07 14.79
N VAL A 42 -6.18 10.96 13.89
CA VAL A 42 -4.78 11.39 13.77
C VAL A 42 -4.31 11.99 15.09
N TYR A 43 -5.09 12.90 15.68
CA TYR A 43 -4.74 13.48 16.98
C TYR A 43 -4.72 12.45 18.12
N ARG A 44 -5.73 11.58 18.18
CA ARG A 44 -5.88 10.61 19.28
C ARG A 44 -4.86 9.48 19.24
N TYR A 45 -4.58 8.96 18.04
CA TYR A 45 -3.78 7.75 17.84
C TYR A 45 -2.43 8.04 17.17
N GLN A 46 -1.99 9.30 17.15
CA GLN A 46 -0.74 9.70 16.49
C GLN A 46 0.46 8.86 16.93
N LYS A 47 0.49 8.45 18.21
CA LYS A 47 1.56 7.68 18.82
C LYS A 47 1.46 6.17 18.60
N GLU A 48 0.27 5.67 18.23
CA GLU A 48 0.00 4.24 18.05
C GLU A 48 0.14 3.80 16.59
N PHE A 49 0.04 4.74 15.64
CA PHE A 49 0.31 4.52 14.22
C PHE A 49 1.73 4.94 13.81
N THR A 50 2.66 5.04 14.75
CA THR A 50 4.07 5.17 14.39
C THR A 50 4.44 3.93 13.59
N VAL A 51 4.76 4.12 12.31
CA VAL A 51 5.26 3.04 11.48
C VAL A 51 6.52 2.52 12.20
N PRO A 52 6.55 1.24 12.60
CA PRO A 52 7.75 0.69 13.21
C PRO A 52 8.91 0.92 12.25
N PRO A 53 10.13 1.15 12.76
CA PRO A 53 11.29 1.27 11.89
C PRO A 53 11.34 0.08 10.94
N LEU A 54 11.78 0.33 9.70
CA LEU A 54 11.92 -0.72 8.70
C LEU A 54 12.78 -1.83 9.31
N ALA A 55 12.20 -3.03 9.40
CA ALA A 55 12.90 -4.20 9.89
C ALA A 55 14.08 -4.52 8.96
N SER A 56 15.17 -5.04 9.53
CA SER A 56 16.28 -5.59 8.75
C SER A 56 16.18 -7.11 8.70
N GLU A 57 16.77 -7.71 7.68
CA GLU A 57 16.84 -9.17 7.57
C GLU A 57 17.59 -9.80 8.75
N ALA A 58 18.65 -9.12 9.23
CA ALA A 58 19.43 -9.58 10.37
C ALA A 58 18.61 -9.61 11.68
N SER A 59 17.75 -8.60 11.90
CA SER A 59 16.89 -8.60 13.09
C SER A 59 15.82 -9.69 13.01
N TYR A 60 15.25 -9.91 11.82
CA TYR A 60 14.27 -10.98 11.59
C TYR A 60 14.82 -12.36 11.91
N PHE A 61 16.01 -12.72 11.39
CA PHE A 61 16.58 -14.05 11.64
C PHE A 61 16.98 -14.27 13.10
N SER A 62 17.42 -13.22 13.79
CA SER A 62 17.71 -13.29 15.22
C SER A 62 16.44 -13.58 16.02
N ASP A 63 15.38 -12.79 15.79
CA ASP A 63 14.09 -12.94 16.47
C ASP A 63 13.44 -14.29 16.16
N MET A 64 13.53 -14.75 14.91
CA MET A 64 12.99 -16.05 14.47
C MET A 64 13.70 -17.24 15.12
N HIS A 65 15.01 -17.13 15.38
CA HIS A 65 15.79 -18.17 16.04
C HIS A 65 15.53 -18.23 17.55
N GLU A 66 15.26 -17.10 18.18
CA GLU A 66 14.97 -17.01 19.61
C GLU A 66 13.50 -17.33 19.95
N ALA A 67 12.58 -17.05 19.01
CA ALA A 67 11.16 -17.16 19.26
C ALA A 67 10.65 -18.58 19.50
N LYS A 68 9.77 -18.71 20.49
CA LYS A 68 9.01 -19.93 20.77
C LYS A 68 7.92 -20.19 19.74
N ASP A 69 7.30 -19.12 19.22
CA ASP A 69 6.31 -19.18 18.14
C ASP A 69 6.79 -18.34 16.94
N GLY A 70 7.26 -19.03 15.91
CA GLY A 70 7.71 -18.38 14.67
C GLY A 70 6.58 -17.71 13.90
N PHE A 71 5.32 -18.06 14.13
CA PHE A 71 4.20 -17.40 13.46
C PHE A 71 4.02 -15.96 13.95
N GLU A 72 4.20 -15.73 15.24
CA GLU A 72 4.14 -14.38 15.85
C GLU A 72 5.17 -13.45 15.22
N VAL A 73 6.43 -13.90 15.13
CA VAL A 73 7.52 -13.15 14.48
C VAL A 73 7.18 -12.85 13.03
N ASN A 74 6.70 -13.85 12.27
CA ASN A 74 6.32 -13.64 10.88
C ASN A 74 5.18 -12.62 10.73
N ALA A 75 4.15 -12.68 11.58
CA ALA A 75 3.02 -11.75 11.54
C ALA A 75 3.46 -10.31 11.84
N GLU A 76 4.35 -10.12 12.81
CA GLU A 76 4.90 -8.82 13.15
C GLU A 76 5.75 -8.25 12.00
N TYR A 77 6.68 -9.03 11.46
CA TYR A 77 7.60 -8.58 10.41
C TYR A 77 6.92 -8.37 9.05
N LEU A 78 5.81 -9.08 8.79
CA LEU A 78 4.93 -8.78 7.65
C LEU A 78 4.30 -7.38 7.79
N GLY A 79 3.81 -7.02 8.99
CA GLY A 79 3.30 -5.68 9.29
C GLY A 79 4.36 -4.57 9.15
N ARG A 80 5.63 -4.92 9.39
CA ARG A 80 6.79 -4.03 9.20
C ARG A 80 7.30 -3.93 7.76
N ARG A 81 6.62 -4.57 6.80
CA ARG A 81 6.92 -4.51 5.36
C ARG A 81 8.28 -5.08 4.94
N LEU A 82 8.86 -5.98 5.75
CA LEU A 82 10.13 -6.63 5.38
C LEU A 82 10.01 -7.44 4.08
N PHE A 83 8.85 -8.07 3.86
CA PHE A 83 8.58 -8.93 2.69
C PHE A 83 7.84 -8.22 1.55
N SER A 84 7.78 -6.88 1.57
CA SER A 84 7.16 -6.13 0.48
C SER A 84 7.94 -6.34 -0.82
N LYS A 85 7.22 -6.64 -1.92
CA LYS A 85 7.81 -6.80 -3.25
C LYS A 85 8.67 -5.56 -3.56
N PRO A 86 9.95 -5.71 -3.95
CA PRO A 86 10.73 -4.57 -4.41
C PRO A 86 9.95 -3.88 -5.53
N GLU A 87 9.85 -2.55 -5.47
CA GLU A 87 9.27 -1.80 -6.56
C GLU A 87 10.01 -2.22 -7.83
N ALA A 88 9.28 -2.85 -8.75
CA ALA A 88 9.87 -3.23 -10.02
C ALA A 88 10.46 -1.95 -10.63
N PRO A 89 11.68 -2.01 -11.21
CA PRO A 89 12.19 -0.86 -11.94
C PRO A 89 11.09 -0.40 -12.92
N PRO A 90 10.92 0.91 -13.14
CA PRO A 90 9.95 1.39 -14.11
C PRO A 90 10.18 0.59 -15.39
N LYS A 91 9.13 -0.09 -15.86
CA LYS A 91 9.21 -0.80 -17.13
C LYS A 91 9.59 0.27 -18.13
N LYS A 92 10.86 0.30 -18.55
CA LYS A 92 11.23 1.06 -19.74
C LYS A 92 10.47 0.33 -20.83
N GLU A 93 9.36 0.92 -21.27
CA GLU A 93 8.83 0.61 -22.58
C GLU A 93 10.02 0.82 -23.51
N ILE A 94 10.55 -0.28 -24.03
CA ILE A 94 11.62 -0.21 -24.99
C ILE A 94 10.93 0.35 -26.23
N GLU A 95 11.06 1.65 -26.45
CA GLU A 95 10.79 2.27 -27.73
C GLU A 95 11.86 1.74 -28.70
N LEU A 96 11.64 0.54 -29.24
CA LEU A 96 12.38 0.07 -30.40
C LEU A 96 11.92 0.94 -31.57
N THR A 97 12.86 1.54 -32.30
CA THR A 97 12.49 2.24 -33.53
C THR A 97 12.05 1.22 -34.57
N ASP A 98 11.19 1.61 -35.50
CA ASP A 98 10.72 0.72 -36.58
C ASP A 98 11.89 0.10 -37.37
N GLU A 99 13.03 0.79 -37.42
CA GLU A 99 14.28 0.33 -38.04
C GLU A 99 14.91 -0.86 -37.29
N GLU A 100 14.83 -0.88 -35.95
CA GLU A 100 15.33 -1.98 -35.13
C GLU A 100 14.42 -3.21 -35.20
N LEU A 101 13.11 -3.01 -35.41
CA LEU A 101 12.13 -4.07 -35.68
C LEU A 101 12.37 -4.74 -37.04
N ASP A 102 12.65 -3.94 -38.07
CA ASP A 102 12.97 -4.45 -39.42
C ASP A 102 14.34 -5.15 -39.49
N ALA A 103 15.23 -4.86 -38.55
CA ALA A 103 16.51 -5.55 -38.41
C ALA A 103 16.41 -6.93 -37.74
N ILE A 104 15.23 -7.30 -37.18
CA ILE A 104 15.04 -8.61 -36.57
C ILE A 104 14.93 -9.66 -37.70
N PRO A 105 15.90 -10.58 -37.82
CA PRO A 105 15.87 -11.57 -38.89
C PRO A 105 14.69 -12.53 -38.68
N MET A 106 13.79 -12.60 -39.66
CA MET A 106 12.75 -13.63 -39.68
C MET A 106 13.41 -15.01 -39.79
N GLN A 107 13.33 -15.79 -38.73
CA GLN A 107 13.70 -17.20 -38.77
C GLN A 107 12.61 -17.97 -39.51
N THR A 108 12.94 -18.51 -40.69
CA THR A 108 12.06 -19.44 -41.39
C THR A 108 12.02 -20.75 -40.62
N LEU A 109 10.84 -21.13 -40.13
CA LEU A 109 10.61 -22.47 -39.62
C LEU A 109 10.68 -23.45 -40.81
N GLU A 110 11.83 -24.09 -40.99
CA GLU A 110 11.96 -25.25 -41.85
C GLU A 110 11.04 -26.34 -41.28
N LEU A 111 9.82 -26.46 -41.82
CA LEU A 111 8.98 -27.62 -41.56
C LEU A 111 9.71 -28.82 -42.14
N CYS A 112 10.46 -29.50 -41.27
CA CYS A 112 10.99 -30.81 -41.54
C CYS A 112 9.79 -31.72 -41.82
N ARG A 113 9.46 -31.91 -43.10
CA ARG A 113 8.46 -32.87 -43.54
C ARG A 113 9.00 -34.24 -43.16
N VAL A 114 8.50 -34.75 -42.05
CA VAL A 114 8.71 -36.14 -41.64
C VAL A 114 8.05 -37.00 -42.73
N CYS A 115 8.89 -37.66 -43.53
CA CYS A 115 8.50 -38.72 -44.44
C CYS A 115 8.12 -39.98 -43.66
#